data_AF-A0A917AST0-F1
#
_entry.id   AF-A0A917AST0-F1
#
_cell.length_a   1.000
_cell.length_b   1.000
_cell.length_c   1.000
_cell.angle_alpha   90.00
_cell.angle_beta   90.00
_cell.angle_gamma   90.00
#
_symmetry.space_group_name_H-M   'P 1'
#
loop_
_entity.id
_entity.type
_entity.pdbx_description
1 polymer ?
#
loop_
_entity_poly.entity_id
_entity_poly.type
_entity_poly.pdbx_seq_one_letter_code
_entity_poly.pdbx_strand_id
1 'polypeptide(L)'
;MKELEVYIQKVLSELSVTKKERQELYDEMYDHLYSLYMENLSNGMNEEGAVSAAVSDFGESKFIGKELGKSISPDEKYVKIALGLYSVWMIYLLFIYNRPMNGWSRVVETIEYIGIGHYINLVPFQSIYAYVSGFTNYNLSTWMMNIVGNIVVFIPFGSLLPLLSKKYMKTKKLIMTCTLSLLVVEGLQLATMRGIFDIDDIILNMTGILIGFAMWGMIKRYTPLKQVKE
;
A
#
# COMPACT_ATOMS: atom_id res chain seq x y z
N MET A 1 -0.42 40.41 -11.38
CA MET A 1 -0.65 39.10 -12.05
C MET A 1 0.58 38.19 -12.02
N LYS A 2 1.68 38.51 -12.72
CA LYS A 2 2.92 37.68 -12.73
C LYS A 2 3.47 37.36 -11.33
N GLU A 3 3.34 38.28 -10.38
CA GLU A 3 3.81 38.07 -9.01
C GLU A 3 3.01 37.01 -8.25
N LEU A 4 1.69 36.92 -8.46
CA LEU A 4 0.86 35.84 -7.89
C LEU A 4 1.28 34.49 -8.45
N GLU A 5 1.54 34.42 -9.77
CA GLU A 5 2.02 33.19 -10.41
C GLU A 5 3.38 32.77 -9.83
N VAL A 6 4.32 33.70 -9.66
CA VAL A 6 5.64 33.43 -9.05
C VAL A 6 5.49 32.94 -7.61
N TYR A 7 4.57 33.52 -6.84
CA TYR A 7 4.28 33.07 -5.47
C TYR A 7 3.76 31.63 -5.46
N ILE A 8 2.76 31.31 -6.29
CA ILE A 8 2.19 29.96 -6.37
C ILE A 8 3.27 28.96 -6.79
N GLN A 9 4.11 29.30 -7.78
CA GLN A 9 5.21 28.43 -8.21
C GLN A 9 6.21 28.16 -7.07
N LYS A 10 6.50 29.15 -6.21
CA LYS A 10 7.33 28.93 -5.01
C LYS A 10 6.67 27.95 -4.04
N VAL A 11 5.38 28.10 -3.75
CA VAL A 11 4.63 27.15 -2.89
C VAL A 11 4.68 25.74 -3.47
N LEU A 12 4.37 25.59 -4.75
CA LEU A 12 4.34 24.30 -5.43
C LEU A 12 5.73 23.67 -5.56
N SER A 13 6.81 24.46 -5.52
CA SER A 13 8.19 23.94 -5.57
C SER A 13 8.56 23.12 -4.33
N GLU A 14 7.91 23.39 -3.19
CA GLU A 14 8.09 22.65 -1.94
C GLU A 14 7.30 21.32 -1.92
N LEU A 15 6.41 21.10 -2.90
CA LEU A 15 5.52 19.94 -2.96
C LEU A 15 6.03 18.83 -3.89
N SER A 16 6.12 17.61 -3.36
CA SER A 16 6.45 16.38 -4.10
C SER A 16 5.20 15.73 -4.74
N VAL A 17 4.47 16.49 -5.54
CA VAL A 17 3.21 16.07 -6.19
C VAL A 17 3.38 15.76 -7.69
N THR A 18 2.45 15.01 -8.27
CA THR A 18 2.43 14.72 -9.72
C THR A 18 2.20 16.00 -10.53
N LYS A 19 2.52 15.98 -11.83
CA LYS A 19 2.30 17.13 -12.73
C LYS A 19 0.84 17.59 -12.73
N LYS A 20 -0.10 16.65 -12.54
CA LYS A 20 -1.51 16.96 -12.56
C LYS A 20 -2.04 17.54 -11.26
N GLU A 21 -1.67 16.94 -10.13
CA GLU A 21 -1.97 17.50 -8.80
C GLU A 21 -1.37 18.91 -8.66
N ARG A 22 -0.17 19.12 -9.21
CA ARG A 22 0.47 20.45 -9.28
C ARG A 22 -0.39 21.46 -10.03
N GLN A 23 -1.02 21.05 -11.14
CA GLN A 23 -1.87 21.94 -11.93
C GLN A 23 -3.19 22.24 -11.20
N GLU A 24 -3.83 21.23 -10.59
CA GLU A 24 -5.06 21.43 -9.84
C GLU A 24 -4.85 22.36 -8.63
N LEU A 25 -3.76 22.15 -7.88
CA LEU A 25 -3.37 23.04 -6.79
C LEU A 25 -3.03 24.46 -7.28
N TYR A 26 -2.39 24.56 -8.45
CA TYR A 26 -2.14 25.86 -9.07
C TYR A 26 -3.45 26.60 -9.33
N ASP A 27 -4.41 25.94 -9.99
CA ASP A 27 -5.68 26.54 -10.37
C ASP A 27 -6.49 26.97 -9.11
N GLU A 28 -6.57 26.11 -8.09
CA GLU A 28 -7.28 26.41 -6.83
C GLU A 28 -6.63 27.57 -6.06
N MET A 29 -5.29 27.56 -5.93
CA MET A 29 -4.57 28.65 -5.26
C MET A 29 -4.70 29.96 -6.03
N TYR A 30 -4.66 29.90 -7.36
CA TYR A 30 -4.79 31.06 -8.22
C TYR A 30 -6.16 31.71 -8.07
N ASP A 31 -7.24 30.93 -8.12
CA ASP A 31 -8.60 31.43 -7.93
C ASP A 31 -8.76 32.12 -6.57
N HIS A 32 -8.19 31.55 -5.51
CA HIS A 32 -8.28 32.09 -4.16
C HIS A 32 -7.47 33.38 -3.99
N LEU A 33 -6.22 33.41 -4.47
CA LEU A 33 -5.37 34.60 -4.47
C LEU A 33 -5.95 35.70 -5.35
N TYR A 34 -6.54 35.34 -6.48
CA TYR A 34 -7.19 36.28 -7.38
C TYR A 34 -8.43 36.90 -6.72
N SER A 35 -9.23 36.12 -5.98
CA SER A 35 -10.37 36.65 -5.21
C SER A 35 -9.91 37.69 -4.17
N LEU A 36 -8.85 37.40 -3.40
CA LEU A 36 -8.28 38.32 -2.43
C LEU A 36 -7.72 39.59 -3.09
N TYR A 37 -7.09 39.44 -4.24
CA TYR A 37 -6.61 40.57 -5.04
C TYR A 37 -7.76 41.49 -5.48
N MET A 38 -8.86 40.93 -5.99
CA MET A 38 -10.02 41.69 -6.44
C MET A 38 -10.75 42.39 -5.29
N GLU A 39 -10.82 41.76 -4.11
CA GLU A 39 -11.35 42.38 -2.90
C GLU A 39 -10.50 43.58 -2.46
N ASN A 40 -9.18 43.45 -2.48
CA ASN A 40 -8.29 44.56 -2.12
C ASN A 40 -8.35 45.73 -3.12
N LEU A 41 -8.54 45.44 -4.41
CA LEU A 41 -8.81 46.48 -5.42
C LEU A 41 -10.13 47.19 -5.18
N SER A 42 -11.20 46.46 -4.86
CA SER A 42 -12.51 47.07 -4.61
C SER A 42 -12.52 47.93 -3.34
N ASN A 43 -11.65 47.61 -2.38
CA ASN A 43 -11.36 48.41 -1.19
C ASN A 43 -10.47 49.65 -1.46
N GLY A 44 -10.11 49.91 -2.72
CA GLY A 44 -9.42 51.14 -3.14
C GLY A 44 -7.89 51.07 -3.12
N MET A 45 -7.29 49.88 -2.97
CA MET A 45 -5.85 49.73 -3.14
C MET A 45 -5.43 49.85 -4.61
N ASN A 46 -4.18 50.25 -4.85
CA ASN A 46 -3.57 50.14 -6.17
C ASN A 46 -3.21 48.67 -6.48
N GLU A 47 -2.93 48.36 -7.75
CA GLU A 47 -2.67 46.98 -8.18
C GLU A 47 -1.49 46.33 -7.43
N GLU A 48 -0.38 47.05 -7.24
CA GLU A 48 0.79 46.53 -6.52
C GLU A 48 0.49 46.27 -5.04
N GLY A 49 -0.22 47.19 -4.37
CA GLY A 49 -0.64 47.04 -2.99
C GLY A 49 -1.62 45.89 -2.79
N ALA A 50 -2.57 45.72 -3.73
CA ALA A 50 -3.54 44.64 -3.69
C ALA A 50 -2.88 43.26 -3.87
N VAL A 51 -1.86 43.14 -4.72
CA VAL A 51 -1.07 41.90 -4.86
C VAL A 51 -0.30 41.59 -3.58
N SER A 52 0.38 42.59 -3.02
CA SER A 52 1.16 42.42 -1.79
C SER A 52 0.27 42.03 -0.61
N ALA A 53 -0.90 42.66 -0.47
CA ALA A 53 -1.90 42.33 0.54
C ALA A 53 -2.43 40.90 0.36
N ALA A 54 -2.83 40.53 -0.86
CA ALA A 54 -3.32 39.17 -1.13
C ALA A 54 -2.29 38.08 -0.80
N VAL A 55 -1.01 38.30 -1.14
CA VAL A 55 0.08 37.37 -0.78
C VAL A 55 0.33 37.34 0.74
N SER A 56 0.29 38.50 1.40
CA SER A 56 0.46 38.60 2.84
C SER A 56 -0.65 37.87 3.60
N ASP A 57 -1.90 38.05 3.18
CA ASP A 57 -3.08 37.41 3.78
C ASP A 57 -3.09 35.90 3.54
N PHE A 58 -2.59 35.46 2.38
CA PHE A 58 -2.44 34.04 2.07
C PHE A 58 -1.29 33.37 2.84
N GLY A 59 -0.27 34.14 3.24
CA GLY A 59 0.82 33.72 4.12
C GLY A 59 2.14 33.43 3.40
N GLU A 60 3.16 33.01 4.16
CA GLU A 60 4.50 32.80 3.62
C GLU A 60 4.58 31.54 2.74
N SER A 61 5.06 31.69 1.50
CA SER A 61 5.09 30.60 0.50
C SER A 61 5.76 29.30 0.99
N LYS A 62 6.87 29.41 1.74
CA LYS A 62 7.56 28.24 2.32
C LYS A 62 6.75 27.54 3.41
N PHE A 63 6.08 28.31 4.26
CA PHE A 63 5.25 27.78 5.33
C PHE A 63 4.03 27.06 4.75
N ILE A 64 3.32 27.71 3.83
CA ILE A 64 2.15 27.14 3.14
C ILE A 64 2.53 25.87 2.37
N GLY A 65 3.65 25.89 1.62
CA GLY A 65 4.14 24.71 0.92
C GLY A 65 4.44 23.54 1.86
N LYS A 66 5.03 23.82 3.03
CA LYS A 66 5.32 22.78 4.03
C LYS A 66 4.07 22.21 4.68
N GLU A 67 3.07 23.04 5.01
CA GLU A 67 1.82 22.58 5.62
C GLU A 67 0.93 21.82 4.63
N LEU A 68 0.84 22.29 3.39
CA LEU A 68 0.18 21.54 2.30
C LEU A 68 0.88 20.21 2.03
N GLY A 69 2.22 20.18 2.07
CA GLY A 69 2.99 18.95 1.89
C GLY A 69 2.67 17.89 2.96
N LYS A 70 2.45 18.31 4.21
CA LYS A 70 2.06 17.41 5.30
C LYS A 70 0.65 16.86 5.17
N SER A 71 -0.29 17.62 4.58
CA SER A 71 -1.69 17.20 4.46
C SER A 71 -1.97 16.35 3.22
N ILE A 72 -1.22 16.55 2.13
CA ILE A 72 -1.46 15.88 0.84
C ILE A 72 -0.94 14.42 0.82
N SER A 73 0.06 14.07 1.64
CA SER A 73 0.56 12.69 1.72
C SER A 73 0.64 12.20 3.16
N PRO A 74 0.21 10.97 3.48
CA PRO A 74 0.57 10.34 4.75
C PRO A 74 2.09 10.39 4.90
N ASP A 75 2.56 10.93 6.03
CA ASP A 75 3.99 11.08 6.29
C ASP A 75 4.69 9.73 6.03
N GLU A 76 5.59 9.69 5.05
CA GLU A 76 6.22 8.45 4.55
C GLU A 76 6.84 7.63 5.70
N LYS A 77 7.26 8.35 6.75
CA LYS A 77 7.71 7.81 8.03
C LYS A 77 6.68 6.89 8.69
N TYR A 78 5.41 7.31 8.84
CA TYR A 78 4.39 6.50 9.51
C TYR A 78 3.97 5.29 8.66
N VAL A 79 3.94 5.42 7.33
CA VAL A 79 3.69 4.29 6.42
C VAL A 79 4.78 3.23 6.57
N LYS A 80 6.05 3.64 6.61
CA LYS A 80 7.18 2.72 6.86
C LYS A 80 7.13 2.06 8.23
N ILE A 81 6.77 2.80 9.28
CA ILE A 81 6.60 2.24 10.64
C ILE A 81 5.46 1.22 10.66
N ALA A 82 4.30 1.57 10.10
CA ALA A 82 3.15 0.67 10.04
C ALA A 82 3.47 -0.61 9.26
N LEU A 83 4.18 -0.49 8.13
CA LEU A 83 4.64 -1.65 7.38
C LEU A 83 5.63 -2.49 8.20
N GLY A 84 6.59 -1.87 8.88
CA GLY A 84 7.56 -2.58 9.71
C GLY A 84 6.89 -3.38 10.82
N LEU A 85 5.94 -2.77 11.55
CA LEU A 85 5.15 -3.43 12.58
C LEU A 85 4.31 -4.58 12.00
N TYR A 86 3.67 -4.34 10.85
CA TYR A 86 2.90 -5.36 10.14
C TYR A 86 3.80 -6.51 9.66
N SER A 87 5.00 -6.25 9.17
CA SER A 87 5.97 -7.28 8.77
C SER A 87 6.41 -8.14 9.95
N VAL A 88 6.66 -7.54 11.12
CA VAL A 88 6.99 -8.30 12.35
C VAL A 88 5.81 -9.19 12.76
N TRP A 89 4.59 -8.66 12.72
CA TRP A 89 3.37 -9.42 12.99
C TRP A 89 3.17 -10.57 11.99
N MET A 90 3.43 -10.33 10.70
CA MET A 90 3.39 -11.36 9.66
C MET A 90 4.41 -12.47 9.89
N ILE A 91 5.64 -12.13 10.25
CA ILE A 91 6.67 -13.14 10.59
C ILE A 91 6.20 -13.99 11.77
N TYR A 92 5.64 -13.37 12.81
CA TYR A 92 5.05 -14.09 13.94
C TYR A 92 3.93 -15.04 13.49
N LEU A 93 2.98 -14.55 12.69
CA LEU A 93 1.87 -15.37 12.19
C LEU A 93 2.34 -16.55 11.33
N LEU A 94 3.29 -16.32 10.43
CA LEU A 94 3.72 -17.31 9.45
C LEU A 94 4.66 -18.38 10.03
N PHE A 95 5.50 -18.02 11.00
CA PHE A 95 6.56 -18.91 11.51
C PHE A 95 6.35 -19.39 12.95
N ILE A 96 5.56 -18.68 13.76
CA ILE A 96 5.48 -18.91 15.21
C ILE A 96 4.07 -19.31 15.63
N TYR A 97 3.05 -18.59 15.16
CA TYR A 97 1.66 -18.80 15.56
C TYR A 97 1.19 -20.22 15.20
N ASN A 98 0.67 -20.94 16.19
CA ASN A 98 0.21 -22.34 16.09
C ASN A 98 1.25 -23.34 15.52
N ARG A 99 2.54 -23.00 15.50
CA ARG A 99 3.62 -23.88 15.02
C ARG A 99 4.63 -24.15 16.14
N PRO A 100 4.34 -25.08 17.07
CA PRO A 100 5.25 -25.38 18.18
C PRO A 100 6.57 -25.95 17.65
N MET A 101 7.68 -25.41 18.16
CA MET A 101 9.05 -25.78 17.74
C MET A 101 9.37 -27.26 17.97
N ASN A 102 8.65 -27.87 18.91
CA ASN A 102 8.70 -29.26 19.34
C ASN A 102 8.26 -30.24 18.22
N GLY A 103 7.62 -29.74 17.16
CA GLY A 103 7.24 -30.52 15.99
C GLY A 103 8.42 -30.90 15.09
N TRP A 104 9.59 -30.28 15.27
CA TRP A 104 10.78 -30.51 14.44
C TRP A 104 11.17 -31.99 14.38
N SER A 105 11.19 -32.67 15.53
CA SER A 105 11.55 -34.09 15.63
C SER A 105 10.60 -34.97 14.80
N ARG A 106 9.29 -34.66 14.83
CA ARG A 106 8.27 -35.39 14.06
C ARG A 106 8.38 -35.14 12.56
N VAL A 107 8.73 -33.91 12.15
CA VAL A 107 8.91 -33.58 10.73
C VAL A 107 10.15 -34.28 10.18
N VAL A 108 11.27 -34.27 10.91
CA VAL A 108 12.50 -34.99 10.52
C VAL A 108 12.23 -36.49 10.39
N GLU A 109 11.59 -37.10 11.38
CA GLU A 109 11.25 -38.54 11.38
C GLU A 109 10.34 -38.90 10.20
N THR A 110 9.36 -38.04 9.89
CA THR A 110 8.46 -38.25 8.74
C THR A 110 9.20 -38.10 7.42
N ILE A 111 10.08 -37.10 7.28
CA ILE A 111 10.90 -36.91 6.08
C ILE A 111 11.83 -38.12 5.86
N GLU A 112 12.41 -38.69 6.92
CA GLU A 112 13.23 -39.89 6.83
C GLU A 112 12.42 -41.13 6.40
N TYR A 113 11.16 -41.22 6.83
CA TYR A 113 10.31 -42.40 6.58
C TYR A 113 9.60 -42.38 5.21
N ILE A 114 9.04 -41.24 4.78
CA ILE A 114 8.25 -41.13 3.54
C ILE A 114 8.84 -40.15 2.51
N GLY A 115 9.93 -39.46 2.83
CA GLY A 115 10.61 -38.52 1.93
C GLY A 115 10.01 -37.11 1.93
N ILE A 116 10.82 -36.13 1.49
CA ILE A 116 10.44 -34.70 1.46
C ILE A 116 9.25 -34.38 0.54
N GLY A 117 8.91 -35.28 -0.40
CA GLY A 117 7.87 -35.06 -1.40
C GLY A 117 6.49 -34.82 -0.80
N HIS A 118 6.22 -35.36 0.39
CA HIS A 118 4.96 -35.11 1.12
C HIS A 118 4.86 -33.70 1.72
N TYR A 119 5.98 -32.96 1.76
CA TYR A 119 6.04 -31.57 2.25
C TYR A 119 6.15 -30.56 1.10
N ILE A 120 5.99 -31.00 -0.15
CA ILE A 120 6.04 -30.12 -1.32
C ILE A 120 4.83 -30.42 -2.21
N ASN A 121 3.87 -29.50 -2.22
CA ASN A 121 2.79 -29.48 -3.21
C ASN A 121 3.11 -28.45 -4.31
N LEU A 122 3.35 -28.94 -5.52
CA LEU A 122 3.55 -28.11 -6.71
C LEU A 122 2.38 -28.19 -7.70
N VAL A 123 1.34 -28.97 -7.38
CA VAL A 123 0.17 -29.13 -8.25
C VAL A 123 -0.85 -28.04 -7.89
N PRO A 124 -1.11 -27.09 -8.80
CA PRO A 124 -2.05 -26.02 -8.52
C PRO A 124 -3.46 -26.56 -8.26
N PHE A 125 -4.13 -25.93 -7.32
CA PHE A 125 -5.48 -26.19 -6.82
C PHE A 125 -5.68 -27.52 -6.10
N GLN A 126 -4.62 -28.32 -5.88
CA GLN A 126 -4.74 -29.61 -5.20
C GLN A 126 -5.21 -29.45 -3.75
N SER A 127 -4.55 -28.58 -2.98
CA SER A 127 -4.88 -28.35 -1.57
C SER A 127 -6.20 -27.61 -1.43
N ILE A 128 -6.45 -26.61 -2.29
CA ILE A 128 -7.74 -25.91 -2.35
C ILE A 128 -8.87 -26.91 -2.61
N TYR A 129 -8.71 -27.78 -3.59
CA TYR A 129 -9.71 -28.81 -3.89
C TYR A 129 -9.90 -29.77 -2.71
N ALA A 130 -8.83 -30.18 -2.02
CA ALA A 130 -8.92 -31.03 -0.85
C ALA A 130 -9.73 -30.37 0.27
N TYR A 131 -9.53 -29.07 0.54
CA TYR A 131 -10.31 -28.34 1.53
C TYR A 131 -11.78 -28.16 1.11
N VAL A 132 -12.05 -27.88 -0.16
CA VAL A 132 -13.41 -27.68 -0.68
C VAL A 132 -14.20 -28.99 -0.75
N SER A 133 -13.60 -30.06 -1.27
CA SER A 133 -14.24 -31.38 -1.39
C SER A 133 -14.37 -32.10 -0.04
N GLY A 134 -13.40 -31.88 0.86
CA GLY A 134 -13.40 -32.39 2.23
C GLY A 134 -14.09 -31.48 3.24
N PHE A 135 -14.90 -30.51 2.82
CA PHE A 135 -15.51 -29.51 3.72
C PHE A 135 -16.28 -30.12 4.89
N THR A 136 -16.85 -31.31 4.73
CA THR A 136 -17.54 -32.04 5.80
C THR A 136 -16.60 -32.76 6.78
N ASN A 137 -15.35 -32.99 6.38
CA ASN A 137 -14.32 -33.70 7.14
C ASN A 137 -13.38 -32.74 7.89
N TYR A 138 -13.37 -31.46 7.51
CA TYR A 138 -12.65 -30.41 8.22
C TYR A 138 -13.60 -29.55 9.06
N ASN A 139 -13.17 -29.17 10.25
CA ASN A 139 -13.90 -28.15 11.02
C ASN A 139 -13.93 -26.83 10.22
N LEU A 140 -15.08 -26.14 10.26
CA LEU A 140 -15.29 -24.87 9.56
C LEU A 140 -14.17 -23.84 9.84
N SER A 141 -13.68 -23.80 11.09
CA SER A 141 -12.58 -22.93 11.49
C SER A 141 -11.29 -23.21 10.71
N THR A 142 -10.95 -24.49 10.50
CA THR A 142 -9.74 -24.91 9.78
C THR A 142 -9.85 -24.56 8.30
N TRP A 143 -11.00 -24.86 7.71
CA TRP A 143 -11.29 -24.50 6.32
C TRP A 143 -11.21 -22.98 6.09
N MET A 144 -11.86 -22.20 6.96
CA MET A 144 -11.82 -20.74 6.88
C MET A 144 -10.40 -20.20 7.03
N MET A 145 -9.61 -20.72 7.98
CA MET A 145 -8.25 -20.24 8.19
C MET A 145 -7.35 -20.51 6.98
N ASN A 146 -7.46 -21.70 6.38
CA ASN A 146 -6.58 -22.11 5.28
C ASN A 146 -6.94 -21.47 3.94
N ILE A 147 -8.22 -21.22 3.65
CA ILE A 147 -8.61 -20.55 2.40
C ILE A 147 -8.75 -19.04 2.62
N VAL A 148 -9.67 -18.65 3.51
CA VAL A 148 -10.01 -17.23 3.72
C VAL A 148 -8.92 -16.50 4.48
N GLY A 149 -8.34 -17.14 5.52
CA GLY A 149 -7.26 -16.54 6.32
C GLY A 149 -6.03 -16.20 5.47
N ASN A 150 -5.59 -17.13 4.62
CA ASN A 150 -4.48 -16.89 3.69
C ASN A 150 -4.74 -15.71 2.74
N ILE A 151 -5.97 -15.53 2.24
CA ILE A 151 -6.31 -14.37 1.43
C ILE A 151 -6.32 -13.08 2.28
N VAL A 152 -7.10 -13.08 3.37
CA VAL A 152 -7.43 -11.86 4.13
C VAL A 152 -6.19 -11.25 4.78
N VAL A 153 -5.29 -12.08 5.30
CA VAL A 153 -4.08 -11.61 5.97
C VAL A 153 -3.19 -10.79 5.03
N PHE A 154 -3.18 -11.07 3.72
CA PHE A 154 -2.37 -10.37 2.73
C PHE A 154 -3.05 -9.16 2.06
N ILE A 155 -4.34 -8.91 2.31
CA ILE A 155 -5.06 -7.73 1.79
C ILE A 155 -4.39 -6.42 2.26
N PRO A 156 -4.07 -6.22 3.55
CA PRO A 156 -3.39 -5.01 4.00
C PRO A 156 -2.00 -4.84 3.36
N PHE A 157 -1.27 -5.93 3.13
CA PHE A 157 0.01 -5.86 2.43
C PHE A 157 -0.14 -5.32 1.00
N GLY A 158 -1.13 -5.84 0.27
CA GLY A 158 -1.43 -5.40 -1.10
C GLY A 158 -1.81 -3.93 -1.21
N SER A 159 -2.52 -3.39 -0.21
CA SER A 159 -2.94 -1.98 -0.20
C SER A 159 -1.82 -1.01 0.21
N LEU A 160 -0.86 -1.47 1.03
CA LEU A 160 0.28 -0.66 1.48
C LEU A 160 1.42 -0.59 0.45
N LEU A 161 1.59 -1.62 -0.39
CA LEU A 161 2.68 -1.69 -1.37
C LEU A 161 2.80 -0.48 -2.31
N PRO A 162 1.72 0.06 -2.90
CA PRO A 162 1.79 1.24 -3.75
C PRO A 162 2.22 2.51 -3.03
N LEU A 163 2.00 2.60 -1.71
CA LEU A 163 2.40 3.73 -0.88
C LEU A 163 3.92 3.78 -0.64
N LEU A 164 4.61 2.62 -0.71
CA LEU A 164 6.06 2.54 -0.49
C LEU A 164 6.87 2.96 -1.70
N SER A 165 6.36 2.72 -2.91
CA SER A 165 7.07 3.08 -4.12
C SER A 165 6.15 3.13 -5.33
N LYS A 166 6.31 4.19 -6.13
CA LYS A 166 5.68 4.33 -7.46
C LYS A 166 5.97 3.13 -8.38
N LYS A 167 7.04 2.35 -8.13
CA LYS A 167 7.34 1.13 -8.92
C LYS A 167 6.27 0.03 -8.76
N TYR A 168 5.62 -0.04 -7.60
CA TYR A 168 4.60 -1.04 -7.27
C TYR A 168 3.20 -0.63 -7.75
N MET A 169 3.03 0.58 -8.30
CA MET A 169 1.82 0.97 -9.02
C MET A 169 1.66 0.20 -10.34
N LYS A 170 2.73 -0.40 -10.87
CA LYS A 170 2.67 -1.23 -12.08
C LYS A 170 2.36 -2.68 -11.71
N THR A 171 1.18 -3.16 -12.09
CA THR A 171 0.68 -4.51 -11.77
C THR A 171 1.68 -5.62 -12.10
N LYS A 172 2.37 -5.56 -13.25
CA LYS A 172 3.39 -6.55 -13.63
C LYS A 172 4.57 -6.63 -12.66
N LYS A 173 5.07 -5.47 -12.20
CA LYS A 173 6.19 -5.43 -11.25
C LYS A 173 5.75 -5.90 -9.87
N LEU A 174 4.55 -5.51 -9.43
CA LEU A 174 3.94 -5.99 -8.21
C LEU A 174 3.82 -7.52 -8.23
N ILE A 175 3.24 -8.08 -9.29
CA ILE A 175 3.07 -9.53 -9.43
C ILE A 175 4.40 -10.25 -9.32
N MET A 176 5.38 -9.88 -10.14
CA MET A 176 6.68 -10.55 -10.16
C MET A 176 7.41 -10.50 -8.80
N THR A 177 7.41 -9.33 -8.15
CA THR A 177 8.09 -9.16 -6.86
C THR A 177 7.37 -9.88 -5.72
N CYS A 178 6.04 -9.86 -5.69
CA CYS A 178 5.25 -10.57 -4.69
C CYS A 178 5.38 -12.08 -4.85
N THR A 179 5.28 -12.60 -6.08
CA THR A 179 5.48 -14.02 -6.36
C THR A 179 6.86 -14.50 -5.91
N LEU A 180 7.93 -13.76 -6.24
CA LEU A 180 9.28 -14.12 -5.79
C LEU A 180 9.40 -14.10 -4.26
N SER A 181 8.79 -13.11 -3.60
CA SER A 181 8.81 -13.00 -2.14
C SER A 181 8.05 -14.15 -1.47
N LEU A 182 6.87 -14.51 -2.01
CA LEU A 182 6.07 -15.64 -1.51
C LEU A 182 6.79 -16.98 -1.70
N LEU A 183 7.45 -17.20 -2.85
CA LEU A 183 8.30 -18.37 -3.07
C LEU A 183 9.43 -18.48 -2.03
N VAL A 184 10.05 -17.35 -1.67
CA VAL A 184 11.08 -17.33 -0.62
C VAL A 184 10.47 -17.65 0.74
N VAL A 185 9.29 -17.12 1.06
CA VAL A 185 8.60 -17.39 2.34
C VAL A 185 8.25 -18.88 2.48
N GLU A 186 7.60 -19.47 1.47
CA GLU A 186 7.27 -20.90 1.45
C GLU A 186 8.54 -21.76 1.52
N GLY A 187 9.58 -21.38 0.78
CA GLY A 187 10.88 -22.06 0.81
C GLY A 187 11.55 -22.00 2.18
N LEU A 188 11.47 -20.86 2.87
CA LEU A 188 11.96 -20.71 4.24
C LEU A 188 11.14 -21.52 5.23
N GLN A 189 9.81 -21.58 5.08
CA GLN A 189 8.96 -22.41 5.95
C GLN A 189 9.24 -23.90 5.77
N LEU A 190 9.51 -24.35 4.54
CA LEU A 190 9.97 -25.72 4.28
C LEU A 190 11.36 -25.96 4.88
N ALA A 191 12.33 -25.07 4.62
CA ALA A 191 13.70 -25.20 5.10
C ALA A 191 13.81 -25.16 6.64
N THR A 192 12.93 -24.40 7.29
CA THR A 192 12.81 -24.33 8.75
C THR A 192 11.87 -25.38 9.31
N MET A 193 11.39 -26.33 8.49
CA MET A 193 10.47 -27.42 8.89
C MET A 193 9.23 -26.90 9.63
N ARG A 194 8.84 -25.66 9.34
CA ARG A 194 7.66 -25.00 9.91
C ARG A 194 6.43 -25.34 9.11
N GLY A 195 6.53 -25.64 7.81
CA GLY A 195 5.39 -25.91 6.94
C GLY A 195 5.69 -26.76 5.72
N ILE A 196 4.62 -26.98 4.95
CA ILE A 196 4.63 -27.58 3.63
C ILE A 196 4.85 -26.44 2.65
N PHE A 197 5.67 -26.66 1.62
CA PHE A 197 5.75 -25.75 0.49
C PHE A 197 4.52 -26.00 -0.38
N ASP A 198 3.55 -25.08 -0.37
CA ASP A 198 2.29 -25.26 -1.11
C ASP A 198 2.09 -24.15 -2.15
N ILE A 199 2.01 -24.53 -3.42
CA ILE A 199 1.73 -23.59 -4.51
C ILE A 199 0.36 -22.91 -4.35
N ASP A 200 -0.59 -23.56 -3.68
CA ASP A 200 -1.92 -23.01 -3.43
C ASP A 200 -1.89 -21.88 -2.42
N ASP A 201 -1.01 -21.96 -1.41
CA ASP A 201 -0.81 -20.87 -0.44
C ASP A 201 -0.26 -19.63 -1.15
N ILE A 202 0.66 -19.79 -2.11
CA ILE A 202 1.14 -18.70 -2.97
C ILE A 202 -0.02 -18.10 -3.78
N ILE A 203 -0.89 -18.93 -4.35
CA ILE A 203 -2.06 -18.47 -5.13
C ILE A 203 -3.00 -17.66 -4.23
N LEU A 204 -3.37 -18.18 -3.06
CA LEU A 204 -4.30 -17.53 -2.13
C LEU A 204 -3.72 -16.22 -1.59
N ASN A 205 -2.47 -16.22 -1.15
CA ASN A 205 -1.78 -15.02 -0.67
C ASN A 205 -1.72 -13.96 -1.78
N MET A 206 -1.41 -14.38 -3.00
CA MET A 206 -1.37 -13.49 -4.15
C MET A 206 -2.75 -12.90 -4.49
N THR A 207 -3.83 -13.68 -4.37
CA THR A 207 -5.20 -13.18 -4.49
C THR A 207 -5.47 -12.08 -3.45
N GLY A 208 -5.06 -12.28 -2.20
CA GLY A 208 -5.15 -11.27 -1.14
C GLY A 208 -4.42 -9.97 -1.50
N ILE A 209 -3.19 -10.07 -1.99
CA ILE A 209 -2.40 -8.91 -2.44
C ILE A 209 -3.12 -8.15 -3.56
N LEU A 210 -3.67 -8.86 -4.55
CA LEU A 210 -4.38 -8.24 -5.67
C LEU A 210 -5.68 -7.55 -5.22
N ILE A 211 -6.42 -8.13 -4.27
CA ILE A 211 -7.60 -7.49 -3.66
C ILE A 211 -7.18 -6.21 -2.94
N GLY A 212 -6.13 -6.26 -2.11
CA GLY A 212 -5.59 -5.09 -1.43
C GLY A 212 -5.14 -3.98 -2.38
N PHE A 213 -4.47 -4.36 -3.47
CA PHE A 213 -4.04 -3.43 -4.51
C PHE A 213 -5.25 -2.77 -5.22
N ALA A 214 -6.29 -3.55 -5.53
CA ALA A 214 -7.53 -3.03 -6.11
C ALA A 214 -8.24 -2.07 -5.14
N MET A 215 -8.30 -2.41 -3.84
CA MET A 215 -8.86 -1.54 -2.80
C MET A 215 -8.10 -0.22 -2.70
N TRP A 216 -6.76 -0.23 -2.75
CA TRP A 216 -5.98 1.00 -2.80
C TRP A 216 -6.36 1.86 -4.01
N GLY A 217 -6.51 1.25 -5.19
CA GLY A 217 -6.96 1.94 -6.39
C GLY A 217 -8.35 2.56 -6.24
N MET A 218 -9.29 1.88 -5.58
CA MET A 218 -10.62 2.41 -5.27
C MET A 218 -10.54 3.56 -4.27
N ILE A 219 -9.82 3.41 -3.16
CA ILE A 219 -9.66 4.47 -2.15
C ILE A 219 -9.06 5.72 -2.79
N LYS A 220 -7.99 5.58 -3.58
CA LYS A 220 -7.37 6.70 -4.30
C LYS A 220 -8.32 7.36 -5.32
N ARG A 221 -9.34 6.64 -5.80
CA ARG A 221 -10.36 7.18 -6.72
C ARG A 221 -11.46 7.94 -6.00
N TYR A 222 -11.81 7.55 -4.77
CA TYR A 222 -12.87 8.17 -3.97
C TYR A 222 -12.37 9.22 -2.96
N THR A 223 -11.07 9.21 -2.63
CA THR A 223 -10.41 10.34 -1.97
C THR A 223 -10.21 11.41 -3.04
N PRO A 224 -10.72 12.64 -2.90
CA PRO A 224 -10.61 13.68 -3.92
C PRO A 224 -9.20 14.25 -4.00
N LEU A 225 -8.24 13.45 -4.44
CA LEU A 225 -7.12 13.93 -5.23
C LEU A 225 -7.46 13.53 -6.66
N LYS A 226 -8.17 14.44 -7.34
CA LYS A 226 -8.76 14.25 -8.67
C LYS A 226 -7.74 13.61 -9.61
N GLN A 227 -8.10 12.48 -10.22
CA GLN A 227 -7.34 11.83 -11.28
C GLN A 227 -8.00 12.07 -12.64
N VAL A 228 -7.68 13.14 -13.36
CA VAL A 228 -7.69 13.11 -14.83
C VAL A 228 -6.58 12.17 -15.31
N LYS A 229 -6.98 11.33 -16.26
CA LYS A 229 -6.30 10.16 -16.83
C LYS A 229 -4.98 10.53 -17.52
N GLU A 230 -4.01 9.63 -17.42
CA GLU A 230 -2.84 9.55 -18.32
C GLU A 230 -3.28 9.38 -19.79
#